data_AF-X0XQ88-F1
#
_entry.id   AF-X0XQ88-F1
#
_cell.length_a   1.000
_cell.length_b   1.000
_cell.length_c   1.000
_cell.angle_alpha   90.00
_cell.angle_beta   90.00
_cell.angle_gamma   90.00
#
_symmetry.space_group_name_H-M   'P 1'
#
loop_
_entity.id
_entity.type
_entity.pdbx_description
1 polymer ?
#
loop_
_entity_poly.entity_id
_entity_poly.type
_entity_poly.pdbx_seq_one_letter_code
_entity_poly.pdbx_strand_id
1 'polypeptide(L)'
;PKFVAAVLEMERYEGEVDRFYLNKIHPTWNAYMANPMVAIQKPGYSDIEGRQVSYEFMKDTLATFQEPEHEERDGQYVLKLDPIEDPPSVTIITPTYNRRTIFPLAIRNFFDQDYPSEKLEWIIIDDSDETDKEIDDIIPNDSRIRHEKLPLKEERYTVAYKRNVGADLAKHDIIVHMDDDDYYPPESVLARVKLLMKYPEIGCVGCSAVAVYDLMNNASSICSDGTLTMSEASMAYRKSFWRAQPFQNMDEL
;
A
#
# COMPACT_ATOMS: atom_id res chain seq x y z
N PRO A 1 -7.61 -13.34 -28.08
CA PRO A 1 -8.44 -14.09 -27.10
C PRO A 1 -9.55 -13.19 -26.55
N LYS A 2 -10.71 -13.74 -26.11
CA LYS A 2 -11.86 -12.93 -25.65
C LYS A 2 -11.51 -11.94 -24.53
N PHE A 3 -10.60 -12.31 -23.63
CA PHE A 3 -10.06 -11.43 -22.59
C PHE A 3 -9.36 -10.18 -23.16
N VAL A 4 -8.43 -10.35 -24.10
CA VAL A 4 -7.70 -9.22 -24.72
C VAL A 4 -8.66 -8.25 -25.42
N ALA A 5 -9.69 -8.76 -26.10
CA ALA A 5 -10.70 -7.91 -26.72
C ALA A 5 -11.48 -7.09 -25.68
N ALA A 6 -11.85 -7.69 -24.54
CA ALA A 6 -12.52 -7.00 -23.45
C ALA A 6 -11.63 -5.95 -22.77
N VAL A 7 -10.32 -6.23 -22.60
CA VAL A 7 -9.36 -5.25 -22.08
C VAL A 7 -9.19 -4.08 -23.06
N LEU A 8 -9.17 -4.33 -24.37
CA LEU A 8 -9.04 -3.27 -25.38
C LEU A 8 -10.29 -2.36 -25.47
N GLU A 9 -11.44 -2.77 -24.94
CA GLU A 9 -12.59 -1.87 -24.81
C GLU A 9 -12.33 -0.71 -23.83
N MET A 10 -11.32 -0.85 -22.95
CA MET A 10 -10.85 0.20 -22.06
C MET A 10 -10.39 1.47 -22.82
N GLU A 11 -9.87 1.33 -24.04
CA GLU A 11 -9.45 2.49 -24.85
C GLU A 11 -10.61 3.45 -25.17
N ARG A 12 -11.85 2.95 -25.07
CA ARG A 12 -13.09 3.70 -25.32
C ARG A 12 -13.85 3.99 -24.03
N TYR A 13 -13.32 3.60 -22.87
CA TYR A 13 -13.92 3.86 -21.58
C TYR A 13 -13.46 5.23 -21.08
N GLU A 14 -14.41 6.10 -20.77
CA GLU A 14 -14.13 7.48 -20.35
C GLU A 14 -13.96 7.63 -18.83
N GLY A 15 -14.23 6.56 -18.05
CA GLY A 15 -14.07 6.54 -16.59
C GLY A 15 -12.73 5.96 -16.13
N GLU A 16 -12.57 5.78 -14.83
CA GLU A 16 -11.34 5.29 -14.21
C GLU A 16 -11.01 3.84 -14.61
N VAL A 17 -9.72 3.58 -14.86
CA VAL A 17 -9.25 2.29 -15.37
C VAL A 17 -9.48 1.15 -14.38
N ASP A 18 -9.22 1.38 -13.10
CA ASP A 18 -9.50 0.45 -12.00
C ASP A 18 -10.99 0.09 -11.92
N ARG A 19 -11.89 1.07 -12.13
CA ARG A 19 -13.34 0.86 -12.14
C ARG A 19 -13.81 0.08 -13.36
N PHE A 20 -13.15 0.27 -14.51
CA PHE A 20 -13.33 -0.59 -15.68
C PHE A 20 -12.91 -2.03 -15.36
N TYR A 21 -11.76 -2.22 -14.70
CA TYR A 21 -11.29 -3.53 -14.30
C TYR A 21 -12.27 -4.20 -13.32
N LEU A 22 -12.65 -3.54 -12.22
CA LEU A 22 -13.56 -4.08 -11.21
C LEU A 22 -14.94 -4.44 -11.76
N ASN A 23 -15.48 -3.65 -12.69
CA ASN A 23 -16.85 -3.83 -13.17
C ASN A 23 -16.98 -4.61 -14.48
N LYS A 24 -15.95 -4.63 -15.32
CA LYS A 24 -16.00 -5.23 -16.67
C LYS A 24 -15.06 -6.41 -16.82
N ILE A 25 -13.93 -6.43 -16.12
CA ILE A 25 -12.92 -7.47 -16.26
C ILE A 25 -13.03 -8.50 -15.12
N HIS A 26 -12.86 -8.04 -13.87
CA HIS A 26 -12.82 -8.86 -12.66
C HIS A 26 -14.05 -9.78 -12.45
N PRO A 27 -15.29 -9.40 -12.85
CA PRO A 27 -16.45 -10.28 -12.66
C PRO A 27 -16.44 -11.52 -13.58
N THR A 28 -15.70 -11.45 -14.69
CA THR A 28 -15.68 -12.51 -15.71
C THR A 28 -14.33 -13.22 -15.76
N TRP A 29 -13.25 -12.52 -15.41
CA TRP A 29 -11.90 -13.03 -15.42
C TRP A 29 -11.22 -12.72 -14.09
N ASN A 30 -10.59 -13.72 -13.46
CA ASN A 30 -9.74 -13.54 -12.28
C ASN A 30 -8.42 -12.85 -12.70
N ALA A 31 -8.48 -11.55 -12.95
CA ALA A 31 -7.33 -10.75 -13.36
C ALA A 31 -7.39 -9.37 -12.69
N TYR A 32 -6.33 -9.02 -11.96
CA TYR A 32 -6.17 -7.69 -11.34
C TYR A 32 -5.43 -6.71 -12.26
N MET A 33 -4.52 -7.22 -13.11
CA MET A 33 -3.76 -6.44 -14.09
C MET A 33 -3.56 -7.24 -15.39
N ALA A 34 -3.46 -6.55 -16.54
CA ALA A 34 -3.07 -7.18 -17.80
C ALA A 34 -1.61 -6.89 -18.13
N ASN A 35 -0.93 -7.85 -18.76
CA ASN A 35 0.42 -7.69 -19.32
C ASN A 35 0.34 -7.64 -20.86
N PRO A 36 0.93 -6.65 -21.55
CA PRO A 36 1.62 -5.48 -20.99
C PRO A 36 0.69 -4.62 -20.17
N MET A 37 1.23 -3.94 -19.15
CA MET A 37 0.48 -2.99 -18.34
C MET A 37 -0.06 -1.89 -19.26
N VAL A 38 -1.39 -1.80 -19.39
CA VAL A 38 -2.06 -0.76 -20.21
C VAL A 38 -2.72 0.31 -19.33
N ALA A 39 -2.58 0.22 -18.01
CA ALA A 39 -3.12 1.21 -17.08
C ALA A 39 -2.13 2.35 -16.86
N ILE A 40 -2.17 3.35 -17.74
CA ILE A 40 -1.65 4.68 -17.40
C ILE A 40 -2.90 5.53 -17.15
N GLN A 41 -3.08 6.02 -15.91
CA GLN A 41 -4.13 6.99 -15.61
C GLN A 41 -3.96 8.18 -16.56
N LYS A 42 -4.92 8.37 -17.46
CA LYS A 42 -4.89 9.51 -18.38
C LYS A 42 -5.43 10.74 -17.62
N PRO A 43 -4.80 11.91 -17.75
CA PRO A 43 -5.41 13.17 -17.31
C PRO A 43 -6.79 13.30 -17.97
N GLY A 44 -7.81 13.62 -17.17
CA GLY A 44 -9.20 13.54 -17.60
C GLY A 44 -10.14 14.21 -16.60
N TYR A 45 -11.41 14.32 -16.96
CA TYR A 45 -12.43 14.81 -16.05
C TYR A 45 -12.82 13.68 -15.08
N SER A 46 -12.59 13.87 -13.79
CA SER A 46 -13.06 12.95 -12.76
C SER A 46 -14.54 13.24 -12.47
N ASP A 47 -15.38 12.23 -12.63
CA ASP A 47 -16.81 12.28 -12.33
C ASP A 47 -17.09 12.20 -10.82
N ILE A 48 -16.12 11.73 -10.03
CA ILE A 48 -16.13 11.75 -8.57
C ILE A 48 -15.75 13.13 -8.04
N GLU A 49 -14.63 13.71 -8.52
CA GLU A 49 -14.15 15.03 -8.08
C GLU A 49 -14.84 16.20 -8.83
N GLY A 50 -15.73 15.90 -9.80
CA GLY A 50 -16.46 16.91 -10.57
C GLY A 50 -15.57 17.93 -11.31
N ARG A 51 -14.31 17.58 -11.62
CA ARG A 51 -13.32 18.52 -12.19
C ARG A 51 -12.32 17.82 -13.11
N GLN A 52 -11.61 18.60 -13.91
CA GLN A 52 -10.43 18.09 -14.61
C GLN A 52 -9.31 17.78 -13.62
N VAL A 53 -8.89 16.52 -13.61
CA VAL A 53 -7.74 16.03 -12.86
C VAL A 53 -6.52 16.07 -13.79
N SER A 54 -5.63 17.01 -13.52
CA SER A 54 -4.30 17.07 -14.11
C SER A 54 -3.30 16.50 -13.12
N TYR A 55 -2.55 15.49 -13.54
CA TYR A 55 -1.46 14.91 -12.75
C TYR A 55 -0.16 15.74 -12.80
N GLU A 56 -0.23 16.99 -13.28
CA GLU A 56 0.94 17.89 -13.33
C GLU A 56 1.49 18.25 -11.96
N PHE A 57 0.69 18.22 -10.89
CA PHE A 57 1.18 18.37 -9.51
C PHE A 57 2.21 17.29 -9.13
N MET A 58 2.15 16.12 -9.78
CA MET A 58 3.14 15.06 -9.56
C MET A 58 4.50 15.43 -10.15
N LYS A 59 4.57 16.28 -11.18
CA LYS A 59 5.87 16.72 -11.77
C LYS A 59 6.70 17.56 -10.81
N ASP A 60 6.09 18.38 -9.97
CA ASP A 60 6.81 19.12 -8.93
C ASP A 60 7.23 18.21 -7.76
N THR A 61 6.48 17.14 -7.51
CA THR A 61 6.81 16.09 -6.53
C THR A 61 8.06 15.30 -6.96
N LEU A 62 8.24 15.08 -8.27
CA LEU A 62 9.39 14.37 -8.84
C LEU A 62 10.75 15.00 -8.48
N ALA A 63 10.82 16.32 -8.33
CA ALA A 63 12.07 17.01 -8.00
C ALA A 63 12.53 16.78 -6.54
N THR A 64 11.67 16.21 -5.69
CA THR A 64 11.93 15.98 -4.27
C THR A 64 12.31 14.53 -3.93
N PHE A 65 12.18 13.60 -4.87
CA PHE A 65 12.59 12.22 -4.63
C PHE A 65 14.10 12.07 -4.70
N GLN A 66 14.65 11.44 -3.67
CA GLN A 66 16.05 11.05 -3.59
C GLN A 66 16.16 9.54 -3.74
N GLU A 67 16.89 9.09 -4.76
CA GLU A 67 17.23 7.68 -4.88
C GLU A 67 18.24 7.29 -3.79
N PRO A 68 18.00 6.21 -3.03
CA PRO A 68 18.95 5.76 -2.03
C PRO A 68 20.20 5.19 -2.68
N GLU A 69 21.35 5.34 -2.02
CA GLU A 69 22.57 4.65 -2.42
C GLU A 69 22.36 3.14 -2.56
N HIS A 70 22.67 2.64 -3.74
CA HIS A 70 22.54 1.23 -4.09
C HIS A 70 23.70 0.77 -4.96
N GLU A 71 23.77 -0.53 -5.19
CA GLU A 71 24.57 -1.16 -6.24
C GLU A 71 23.67 -2.06 -7.07
N GLU A 72 23.96 -2.16 -8.36
CA GLU A 72 23.29 -3.12 -9.24
C GLU A 72 24.14 -4.39 -9.33
N ARG A 73 23.55 -5.55 -9.02
CA ARG A 73 24.19 -6.86 -9.13
C ARG A 73 23.22 -7.82 -9.82
N ASP A 74 23.63 -8.39 -10.96
CA ASP A 74 22.84 -9.33 -11.75
C ASP A 74 21.41 -8.82 -12.09
N GLY A 75 21.27 -7.52 -12.34
CA GLY A 75 19.98 -6.87 -12.63
C GLY A 75 19.08 -6.66 -11.41
N GLN A 76 19.63 -6.81 -10.20
CA GLN A 76 18.95 -6.53 -8.93
C GLN A 76 19.58 -5.32 -8.23
N TYR A 77 18.73 -4.54 -7.57
CA TYR A 77 19.16 -3.43 -6.72
C TYR A 77 19.47 -3.94 -5.31
N VAL A 78 20.70 -3.69 -4.85
CA VAL A 78 21.11 -3.95 -3.46
C VAL A 78 21.32 -2.61 -2.77
N LEU A 79 20.47 -2.30 -1.78
CA LEU A 79 20.58 -1.06 -1.00
C LEU A 79 21.82 -1.10 -0.12
N LYS A 80 22.59 0.00 -0.10
CA LYS A 80 23.72 0.17 0.82
C LYS A 80 23.21 0.68 2.15
N LEU A 81 22.77 -0.24 3.00
CA LEU A 81 22.21 0.08 4.32
C LEU A 81 23.20 -0.28 5.43
N ASP A 82 23.37 0.63 6.38
CA ASP A 82 24.17 0.35 7.56
C ASP A 82 23.45 -0.65 8.49
N PRO A 83 24.19 -1.53 9.18
CA PRO A 83 23.60 -2.33 10.25
C PRO A 83 23.09 -1.41 11.37
N ILE A 84 22.00 -1.80 12.02
CA ILE A 84 21.47 -1.11 13.19
C ILE A 84 21.46 -2.10 14.34
N GLU A 85 22.22 -1.81 15.40
CA GLU A 85 22.28 -2.66 16.60
C GLU A 85 21.01 -2.51 17.47
N ASP A 86 20.45 -1.30 17.53
CA ASP A 86 19.26 -0.99 18.34
C ASP A 86 18.23 -0.23 17.49
N PRO A 87 17.39 -0.93 16.71
CA PRO A 87 16.46 -0.27 15.80
C PRO A 87 15.28 0.34 16.60
N PRO A 88 14.68 1.46 16.16
CA PRO A 88 13.59 2.15 16.87
C PRO A 88 12.33 1.30 16.99
N SER A 89 11.35 1.71 17.79
CA SER A 89 10.02 1.08 17.75
C SER A 89 9.23 1.54 16.52
N VAL A 90 8.40 0.65 15.98
CA VAL A 90 7.65 0.85 14.74
C VAL A 90 6.19 0.45 14.94
N THR A 91 5.28 1.29 14.45
CA THR A 91 3.87 0.93 14.32
C THR A 91 3.57 0.54 12.87
N ILE A 92 3.08 -0.68 12.67
CA ILE A 92 2.56 -1.18 11.40
C ILE A 92 1.06 -0.88 11.35
N ILE A 93 0.58 -0.36 10.23
CA ILE A 93 -0.84 -0.10 9.99
C ILE A 93 -1.34 -0.96 8.83
N THR A 94 -2.46 -1.66 9.05
CA THR A 94 -3.12 -2.46 8.02
C THR A 94 -4.60 -2.11 7.96
N PRO A 95 -5.06 -1.43 6.89
CA PRO A 95 -6.48 -1.27 6.64
C PRO A 95 -7.07 -2.56 6.06
N THR A 96 -8.27 -2.95 6.47
CA THR A 96 -8.97 -4.14 5.96
C THR A 96 -10.48 -3.91 5.82
N TYR A 97 -11.16 -4.74 5.02
CA TYR A 97 -12.62 -4.72 4.80
C TYR A 97 -13.08 -6.05 4.15
N ASN A 98 -13.82 -6.88 4.89
CA ASN A 98 -14.38 -8.14 4.40
C ASN A 98 -13.34 -9.08 3.75
N ARG A 99 -12.09 -9.08 4.27
CA ARG A 99 -10.95 -9.83 3.71
C ARG A 99 -10.55 -11.09 4.51
N ARG A 100 -11.47 -11.66 5.31
CA ARG A 100 -11.21 -12.85 6.15
C ARG A 100 -10.39 -13.96 5.49
N THR A 101 -10.71 -14.33 4.25
CA THR A 101 -10.06 -15.46 3.56
C THR A 101 -8.57 -15.25 3.32
N ILE A 102 -8.13 -14.02 3.05
CA ILE A 102 -6.73 -13.70 2.75
C ILE A 102 -5.97 -13.15 3.96
N PHE A 103 -6.67 -12.63 4.97
CA PHE A 103 -6.09 -12.03 6.17
C PHE A 103 -5.04 -12.89 6.92
N PRO A 104 -5.07 -14.25 6.88
CA PRO A 104 -3.97 -15.06 7.42
C PRO A 104 -2.59 -14.71 6.82
N LEU A 105 -2.53 -14.16 5.61
CA LEU A 105 -1.29 -13.65 5.01
C LEU A 105 -0.75 -12.45 5.80
N ALA A 106 -1.58 -11.47 6.14
CA ALA A 106 -1.19 -10.31 6.94
C ALA A 106 -0.69 -10.72 8.33
N ILE A 107 -1.38 -11.67 8.98
CA ILE A 107 -0.94 -12.26 10.26
C ILE A 107 0.45 -12.86 10.11
N ARG A 108 0.66 -13.71 9.09
CA ARG A 108 1.96 -14.32 8.83
C ARG A 108 3.04 -13.27 8.60
N ASN A 109 2.78 -12.28 7.75
CA ASN A 109 3.74 -11.21 7.46
C ASN A 109 4.18 -10.50 8.75
N PHE A 110 3.26 -10.23 9.69
CA PHE A 110 3.59 -9.57 10.95
C PHE A 110 4.54 -10.41 11.83
N PHE A 111 4.29 -11.72 11.95
CA PHE A 111 5.13 -12.59 12.79
C PHE A 111 6.46 -12.99 12.15
N ASP A 112 6.54 -12.98 10.82
CA ASP A 112 7.74 -13.36 10.07
C ASP A 112 8.76 -12.21 9.95
N GLN A 113 8.50 -11.01 10.47
CA GLN A 113 9.43 -9.87 10.37
C GLN A 113 10.75 -10.12 11.10
N ASP A 114 11.87 -9.84 10.43
CA ASP A 114 13.23 -9.79 11.00
C ASP A 114 13.44 -8.45 11.73
N TYR A 115 12.68 -8.27 12.82
CA TYR A 115 12.69 -7.09 13.66
C TYR A 115 12.51 -7.49 15.13
N PRO A 116 13.08 -6.76 16.11
CA PRO A 116 12.85 -7.06 17.51
C PRO A 116 11.35 -7.03 17.85
N SER A 117 10.82 -8.18 18.23
CA SER A 117 9.38 -8.43 18.35
C SER A 117 8.68 -7.44 19.28
N GLU A 118 9.33 -7.06 20.38
CA GLU A 118 8.88 -6.14 21.42
C GLU A 118 8.88 -4.67 20.97
N LYS A 119 9.48 -4.38 19.81
CA LYS A 119 9.52 -3.04 19.20
C LYS A 119 8.49 -2.85 18.10
N LEU A 120 7.68 -3.87 17.82
CA LEU A 120 6.60 -3.79 16.86
C LEU A 120 5.26 -3.57 17.57
N GLU A 121 4.49 -2.64 17.04
CA GLU A 121 3.05 -2.50 17.25
C GLU A 121 2.36 -2.75 15.91
N TRP A 122 1.21 -3.43 15.92
CA TRP A 122 0.38 -3.61 14.74
C TRP A 122 -1.02 -3.10 15.00
N ILE A 123 -1.48 -2.15 14.18
CA ILE A 123 -2.81 -1.58 14.24
C ILE A 123 -3.57 -2.03 12.98
N ILE A 124 -4.63 -2.79 13.20
CA ILE A 124 -5.55 -3.25 12.15
C ILE A 124 -6.78 -2.32 12.20
N ILE A 125 -7.04 -1.61 11.11
CA ILE A 125 -8.21 -0.73 10.98
C ILE A 125 -9.24 -1.44 10.09
N ASP A 126 -10.35 -1.84 10.70
CA ASP A 126 -11.34 -2.71 10.08
C ASP A 126 -12.70 -2.01 9.99
N ASP A 127 -13.29 -1.98 8.81
CA ASP A 127 -14.66 -1.51 8.57
C ASP A 127 -15.57 -2.59 7.95
N SER A 128 -15.25 -3.88 8.17
CA SER A 128 -16.04 -5.02 7.71
C SER A 128 -17.48 -4.96 8.22
N ASP A 129 -18.43 -5.09 7.30
CA ASP A 129 -19.88 -5.02 7.53
C ASP A 129 -20.59 -6.38 7.38
N GLU A 130 -19.88 -7.40 6.86
CA GLU A 130 -20.38 -8.76 6.69
C GLU A 130 -19.84 -9.67 7.79
N THR A 131 -20.71 -10.17 8.68
CA THR A 131 -20.32 -10.97 9.85
C THR A 131 -19.48 -12.21 9.51
N ASP A 132 -19.70 -12.85 8.37
CA ASP A 132 -18.94 -14.02 7.92
C ASP A 132 -17.56 -13.68 7.33
N LYS A 133 -17.30 -12.39 7.09
CA LYS A 133 -16.05 -11.87 6.55
C LYS A 133 -15.27 -10.97 7.51
N GLU A 134 -15.77 -10.80 8.74
CA GLU A 134 -15.05 -10.20 9.85
C GLU A 134 -13.83 -11.05 10.24
N ILE A 135 -12.88 -10.43 10.96
CA ILE A 135 -11.62 -11.05 11.35
C ILE A 135 -11.40 -11.12 12.87
N ASP A 136 -12.37 -10.63 13.67
CA ASP A 136 -12.30 -10.51 15.13
C ASP A 136 -11.82 -11.80 15.82
N ASP A 137 -12.29 -12.96 15.37
CA ASP A 137 -12.01 -14.28 15.96
C ASP A 137 -10.71 -14.93 15.46
N ILE A 138 -10.11 -14.44 14.36
CA ILE A 138 -8.86 -14.98 13.81
C ILE A 138 -7.63 -14.15 14.20
N ILE A 139 -7.83 -12.96 14.76
CA ILE A 139 -6.74 -12.11 15.23
C ILE A 139 -6.11 -12.76 16.48
N PRO A 140 -4.78 -12.99 16.49
CA PRO A 140 -4.11 -13.58 17.65
C PRO A 140 -4.19 -12.68 18.87
N ASN A 141 -4.34 -13.29 20.05
CA ASN A 141 -4.24 -12.59 21.33
C ASN A 141 -2.76 -12.26 21.64
N ASP A 142 -2.28 -11.16 21.08
CA ASP A 142 -0.91 -10.63 21.25
C ASP A 142 -0.99 -9.16 21.65
N SER A 143 -0.28 -8.78 22.72
CA SER A 143 -0.29 -7.41 23.27
C SER A 143 0.21 -6.32 22.30
N ARG A 144 0.89 -6.73 21.22
CA ARG A 144 1.39 -5.83 20.17
C ARG A 144 0.32 -5.52 19.14
N ILE A 145 -0.75 -6.32 19.07
CA ILE A 145 -1.80 -6.20 18.06
C ILE A 145 -2.96 -5.41 18.66
N ARG A 146 -3.39 -4.38 17.95
CA ARG A 146 -4.60 -3.62 18.22
C ARG A 146 -5.52 -3.74 17.02
N HIS A 147 -6.70 -4.29 17.25
CA HIS A 147 -7.78 -4.30 16.27
C HIS A 147 -8.75 -3.17 16.59
N GLU A 148 -8.88 -2.22 15.67
CA GLU A 148 -9.78 -1.08 15.76
C GLU A 148 -10.89 -1.25 14.73
N LYS A 149 -12.06 -1.70 15.20
CA LYS A 149 -13.26 -1.84 14.36
C LYS A 149 -14.03 -0.52 14.31
N LEU A 150 -14.08 0.07 13.13
CA LEU A 150 -14.75 1.35 12.89
C LEU A 150 -16.28 1.20 12.93
N PRO A 151 -17.01 2.25 13.36
CA PRO A 151 -18.47 2.22 13.30
C PRO A 151 -18.94 2.18 11.86
N LEU A 152 -19.88 1.29 11.56
CA LEU A 152 -20.47 1.16 10.23
C LEU A 152 -21.25 2.41 9.85
N LYS A 153 -21.13 2.84 8.59
CA LYS A 153 -21.88 3.96 7.99
C LYS A 153 -22.38 3.53 6.60
N GLU A 154 -23.28 4.31 6.00
CA GLU A 154 -23.88 3.97 4.68
C GLU A 154 -22.81 3.85 3.57
N GLU A 155 -21.78 4.69 3.64
CA GLU A 155 -20.67 4.70 2.69
C GLU A 155 -19.43 4.02 3.27
N ARG A 156 -18.59 3.43 2.43
CA ARG A 156 -17.35 2.80 2.89
C ARG A 156 -16.34 3.85 3.37
N TYR A 157 -15.48 3.52 4.34
CA TYR A 157 -14.35 4.40 4.64
C TYR A 157 -13.29 4.28 3.55
N THR A 158 -12.73 5.42 3.15
CA THR A 158 -11.59 5.43 2.23
C THR A 158 -10.36 4.79 2.91
N VAL A 159 -9.47 4.22 2.10
CA VAL A 159 -8.18 3.68 2.60
C VAL A 159 -7.36 4.79 3.26
N ALA A 160 -7.38 6.00 2.69
CA ALA A 160 -6.76 7.20 3.26
C ALA A 160 -7.26 7.51 4.67
N TYR A 161 -8.59 7.49 4.88
CA TYR A 161 -9.19 7.69 6.20
C TYR A 161 -8.68 6.65 7.20
N LYS A 162 -8.71 5.37 6.82
CA LYS A 162 -8.24 4.27 7.69
C LYS A 162 -6.76 4.41 8.05
N ARG A 163 -5.91 4.79 7.08
CA ARG A 163 -4.49 5.06 7.31
C ARG A 163 -4.27 6.24 8.25
N ASN A 164 -5.06 7.31 8.13
CA ASN A 164 -5.03 8.44 9.06
C ASN A 164 -5.43 8.04 10.48
N VAL A 165 -6.50 7.26 10.66
CA VAL A 165 -6.90 6.74 11.97
C VAL A 165 -5.78 5.89 12.58
N GLY A 166 -5.21 4.96 11.80
CA GLY A 166 -4.07 4.16 12.25
C GLY A 166 -2.87 5.00 12.66
N ALA A 167 -2.54 6.03 11.89
CA ALA A 167 -1.40 6.92 12.16
C ALA A 167 -1.62 7.77 13.41
N ASP A 168 -2.86 8.19 13.69
CA ASP A 168 -3.21 8.90 14.91
C ASP A 168 -3.05 8.00 16.14
N LEU A 169 -3.60 6.77 16.07
CA LEU A 169 -3.53 5.76 17.12
C LEU A 169 -2.12 5.20 17.37
N ALA A 170 -1.21 5.33 16.41
CA ALA A 170 0.16 4.82 16.49
C ALA A 170 0.92 5.35 17.71
N LYS A 171 1.51 4.45 18.48
CA LYS A 171 2.34 4.80 19.65
C LYS A 171 3.74 5.26 19.28
N HIS A 172 4.26 4.78 18.15
CA HIS A 172 5.65 5.00 17.75
C HIS A 172 5.78 6.13 16.72
N ASP A 173 6.99 6.69 16.61
CA ASP A 173 7.26 7.77 15.64
C ASP A 173 7.41 7.26 14.21
N ILE A 174 7.94 6.05 14.03
CA ILE A 174 8.03 5.42 12.71
C ILE A 174 6.77 4.61 12.45
N ILE A 175 6.12 4.91 11.33
CA ILE A 175 4.93 4.24 10.84
C ILE A 175 5.28 3.51 9.55
N VAL A 176 4.86 2.25 9.44
CA VAL A 176 4.97 1.41 8.25
C VAL A 176 3.57 0.99 7.83
N HIS A 177 3.27 1.05 6.54
CA HIS A 177 2.02 0.50 6.00
C HIS A 177 2.24 -0.89 5.43
N MET A 178 1.27 -1.77 5.67
CA MET A 178 1.19 -3.10 5.07
C MET A 178 -0.26 -3.37 4.71
N ASP A 179 -0.53 -3.62 3.43
CA ASP A 179 -1.85 -4.03 2.95
C ASP A 179 -2.13 -5.51 3.30
N ASP A 180 -3.41 -5.90 3.36
CA ASP A 180 -3.82 -7.22 3.87
C ASP A 180 -3.73 -8.38 2.85
N ASP A 181 -3.46 -8.06 1.59
CA ASP A 181 -3.38 -8.97 0.45
C ASP A 181 -1.99 -9.06 -0.20
N ASP A 182 -1.00 -8.35 0.36
CA ASP A 182 0.39 -8.38 -0.09
C ASP A 182 1.26 -9.35 0.71
N TYR A 183 2.31 -9.88 0.07
CA TYR A 183 3.39 -10.56 0.77
C TYR A 183 4.50 -9.57 1.12
N TYR A 184 4.83 -9.47 2.41
CA TYR A 184 5.96 -8.68 2.89
C TYR A 184 7.07 -9.62 3.37
N PRO A 185 8.25 -9.61 2.70
CA PRO A 185 9.39 -10.39 3.17
C PRO A 185 9.79 -10.05 4.61
N PRO A 186 10.41 -10.98 5.35
CA PRO A 186 10.90 -10.75 6.72
C PRO A 186 11.68 -9.44 6.92
N GLU A 187 12.51 -9.09 5.94
CA GLU A 187 13.39 -7.92 5.95
C GLU A 187 12.67 -6.59 5.64
N SER A 188 11.37 -6.61 5.31
CA SER A 188 10.65 -5.45 4.76
C SER A 188 10.63 -4.26 5.72
N VAL A 189 10.22 -4.46 6.97
CA VAL A 189 10.22 -3.40 7.99
C VAL A 189 11.64 -2.90 8.26
N LEU A 190 12.59 -3.82 8.44
CA LEU A 190 13.98 -3.48 8.74
C LEU A 190 14.62 -2.62 7.64
N ALA A 191 14.40 -2.96 6.36
CA ALA A 191 14.93 -2.22 5.23
C ALA A 191 14.40 -0.79 5.17
N ARG A 192 13.09 -0.61 5.38
CA ARG A 192 12.44 0.71 5.41
C ARG A 192 12.93 1.57 6.57
N VAL A 193 13.06 0.97 7.76
CA VAL A 193 13.61 1.65 8.94
C VAL A 193 15.06 2.06 8.71
N LYS A 194 15.89 1.17 8.14
CA LYS A 194 17.29 1.47 7.82
C LYS A 194 17.44 2.67 6.88
N LEU A 195 16.56 2.79 5.87
CA LEU A 195 16.54 3.96 5.00
C LEU A 195 16.23 5.24 5.76
N LEU A 196 15.17 5.24 6.59
CA LEU A 196 14.83 6.41 7.42
C LEU A 196 15.97 6.78 8.37
N MET A 197 16.69 5.80 8.93
CA MET A 197 17.82 6.05 9.82
C MET A 197 19.05 6.59 9.08
N LYS A 198 19.34 6.07 7.88
CA LYS A 198 20.47 6.53 7.06
C LYS A 198 20.28 7.96 6.54
N TYR A 199 19.04 8.33 6.21
CA TYR A 199 18.68 9.66 5.70
C TYR A 199 17.75 10.38 6.70
N PRO A 200 18.28 10.93 7.80
CA PRO A 200 17.48 11.52 8.88
C PRO A 200 16.67 12.75 8.46
N GLU A 201 17.07 13.45 7.39
CA GLU A 201 16.36 14.57 6.78
C GLU A 201 15.12 14.16 5.98
N ILE A 202 15.02 12.88 5.60
CA ILE A 202 13.93 12.37 4.77
C ILE A 202 12.73 11.98 5.63
N GLY A 203 11.55 12.55 5.34
CA GLY A 203 10.33 12.30 6.12
C GLY A 203 9.65 10.97 5.81
N CYS A 204 9.79 10.47 4.58
CA CYS A 204 9.09 9.30 4.05
C CYS A 204 9.95 8.56 3.03
N VAL A 205 9.84 7.23 3.02
CA VAL A 205 10.47 6.33 2.06
C VAL A 205 9.42 5.37 1.49
N GLY A 206 9.67 4.83 0.31
CA GLY A 206 8.80 3.86 -0.36
C GLY A 206 9.41 3.39 -1.67
N CYS A 207 8.69 2.54 -2.37
CA CYS A 207 9.06 2.00 -3.66
C CYS A 207 8.14 2.58 -4.75
N SER A 208 8.74 3.04 -5.85
CA SER A 208 8.00 3.40 -7.08
C SER A 208 7.79 2.20 -8.03
N ALA A 209 8.33 1.04 -7.66
CA ALA A 209 8.16 -0.21 -8.37
C ALA A 209 7.76 -1.32 -7.39
N VAL A 210 6.69 -2.05 -7.72
CA VAL A 210 6.16 -3.16 -6.93
C VAL A 210 6.21 -4.43 -7.77
N ALA A 211 6.78 -5.50 -7.22
CA ALA A 211 6.74 -6.80 -7.85
C ALA A 211 5.36 -7.43 -7.62
N VAL A 212 4.72 -7.89 -8.70
CA VAL A 212 3.42 -8.55 -8.65
C VAL A 212 3.56 -9.97 -9.18
N TYR A 213 3.01 -10.90 -8.42
CA TYR A 213 3.00 -12.32 -8.75
C TYR A 213 1.60 -12.77 -9.15
N ASP A 214 1.47 -13.27 -10.38
CA ASP A 214 0.26 -13.85 -10.92
C ASP A 214 0.15 -15.32 -10.48
N LEU A 215 -0.71 -15.58 -9.50
CA LEU A 215 -0.99 -16.92 -8.97
C LEU A 215 -1.59 -17.87 -10.01
N MET A 216 -2.32 -17.36 -11.00
CA MET A 216 -3.02 -18.18 -12.00
C MET A 216 -2.05 -18.68 -13.07
N ASN A 217 -1.09 -17.83 -13.47
CA ASN A 217 -0.13 -18.12 -14.53
C ASN A 217 1.27 -18.46 -14.02
N ASN A 218 1.50 -18.44 -12.71
CA ASN A 218 2.82 -18.64 -12.08
C ASN A 218 3.90 -17.73 -12.71
N ALA A 219 3.57 -16.45 -12.86
CA ALA A 219 4.40 -15.46 -13.54
C ALA A 219 4.63 -14.23 -12.66
N SER A 220 5.80 -13.62 -12.76
CA SER A 220 6.13 -12.37 -12.05
C SER A 220 6.23 -11.20 -13.02
N SER A 221 5.80 -10.03 -12.59
CA SER A 221 5.95 -8.77 -13.32
C SER A 221 6.31 -7.65 -12.35
N ILE A 222 6.97 -6.60 -12.84
CA ILE A 222 7.21 -5.38 -12.06
C ILE A 222 6.23 -4.33 -12.55
N CYS A 223 5.51 -3.74 -11.61
CA CYS A 223 4.58 -2.65 -11.85
C CYS A 223 5.19 -1.36 -11.33
N SER A 224 5.29 -0.37 -12.19
CA SER A 224 5.79 0.96 -11.86
C SER A 224 5.10 1.95 -12.78
N ASP A 225 4.74 3.09 -12.24
CA ASP A 225 4.33 4.26 -13.01
C ASP A 225 5.53 5.18 -13.33
N GLY A 226 6.75 4.68 -13.11
CA GLY A 226 8.01 5.41 -13.21
C GLY A 226 8.48 5.95 -11.86
N THR A 227 8.73 7.25 -11.78
CA THR A 227 9.11 7.96 -10.56
C THR A 227 7.96 8.74 -9.94
N LEU A 228 6.77 8.68 -10.56
CA LEU A 228 5.65 9.59 -10.32
C LEU A 228 4.86 9.25 -9.06
N THR A 229 4.75 7.98 -8.67
CA THR A 229 4.10 7.58 -7.42
C THR A 229 4.96 6.61 -6.63
N MET A 230 4.74 6.62 -5.32
CA MET A 230 5.19 5.56 -4.43
C MET A 230 3.98 4.70 -4.09
N SER A 231 4.15 3.38 -4.11
CA SER A 231 3.12 2.48 -3.61
C SER A 231 2.94 2.70 -2.12
N GLU A 232 1.73 3.03 -1.68
CA GLU A 232 1.44 3.31 -0.29
C GLU A 232 1.61 2.07 0.61
N ALA A 233 1.48 0.88 0.04
CA ALA A 233 1.79 -0.42 0.64
C ALA A 233 3.28 -0.58 1.01
N SER A 234 4.15 0.13 0.31
CA SER A 234 5.61 0.11 0.55
C SER A 234 6.10 1.21 1.50
N MET A 235 5.22 2.13 1.91
CA MET A 235 5.62 3.34 2.63
C MET A 235 6.10 3.05 4.06
N ALA A 236 7.11 3.80 4.46
CA ALA A 236 7.43 4.06 5.85
C ALA A 236 7.77 5.53 6.05
N TYR A 237 7.32 6.13 7.15
CA TYR A 237 7.53 7.54 7.41
C TYR A 237 7.58 7.87 8.90
N ARG A 238 8.06 9.07 9.20
CA ARG A 238 8.00 9.66 10.54
C ARG A 238 6.64 10.30 10.77
N LYS A 239 6.09 10.21 11.99
CA LYS A 239 4.78 10.78 12.32
C LYS A 239 4.73 12.30 12.05
N SER A 240 5.87 12.99 12.13
CA SER A 240 6.01 14.41 11.74
C SER A 240 5.72 14.67 10.25
N PHE A 241 6.13 13.78 9.35
CA PHE A 241 5.84 13.86 7.91
C PHE A 241 4.33 13.77 7.67
N TRP A 242 3.68 12.75 8.23
CA TRP A 242 2.22 12.59 8.16
C TRP A 242 1.46 13.75 8.80
N ARG A 243 1.93 14.32 9.92
CA ARG A 243 1.29 15.49 10.54
C ARG A 243 1.34 16.74 9.65
N ALA A 244 2.42 16.91 8.88
CA ALA A 244 2.53 18.02 7.96
C ALA A 244 1.61 17.83 6.74
N GLN A 245 1.46 16.58 6.28
CA GLN A 245 0.62 16.21 5.14
C GLN A 245 -0.06 14.86 5.40
N PRO A 246 -1.25 14.84 6.02
CA PRO A 246 -2.01 13.60 6.21
C PRO A 246 -2.54 13.10 4.87
N PHE A 247 -2.96 11.82 4.82
CA PHE A 247 -3.56 11.27 3.62
C PHE A 247 -4.84 12.05 3.29
N GLN A 248 -4.96 12.50 2.05
CA GLN A 248 -6.14 13.26 1.63
C GLN A 248 -7.34 12.31 1.52
N ASN A 249 -8.43 12.67 2.19
CA ASN A 249 -9.71 11.99 1.99
C ASN A 249 -10.27 12.50 0.66
N MET A 250 -10.40 11.61 -0.32
CA MET A 250 -10.98 11.95 -1.63
C MET A 250 -12.45 12.43 -1.56
N ASP A 251 -13.09 12.31 -0.40
CA ASP A 251 -14.46 12.82 -0.15
C ASP A 251 -14.51 14.35 0.05
N GLU A 252 -13.36 15.03 0.16
CA GLU A 252 -13.26 16.49 0.36
C GLU A 252 -12.82 17.27 -0.91
N LEU A 253 -12.82 16.65 -2.09
CA LEU A 253 -12.49 17.28 -3.38
C LEU A 253 -13.71 17.43 -4.30
#